data_AF-A0A527ZFM8-F1
#
_entry.id   AF-A0A527ZFM8-F1
#
_cell.length_a   1.000
_cell.length_b   1.000
_cell.length_c   1.000
_cell.angle_alpha   90.00
_cell.angle_beta   90.00
_cell.angle_gamma   90.00
#
_symmetry.space_group_name_H-M   'P 1'
#
loop_
_entity.id
_entity.type
_entity.pdbx_description
1 polymer ?
#
loop_
_entity_poly.entity_id
_entity_poly.type
_entity_poly.pdbx_seq_one_letter_code
_entity_poly.pdbx_strand_id
1 'polypeptide(L)'
;RDHALQPKEFSVGEDAIRGIIQTYTREAGVRSLERELMKLGRKAVTEILKTKKKTVDITADNLADYLGVPRFRFGQVEADDQIGVVTGLAWTEVGGELLTIEGVMMPGKGRMTVTGNLRDVMKESISAAASYVRSRA
;
A
#
# COMPACT_ATOMS: atom_id res chain seq x y z
N ARG A 1 -10.78 -16.02 18.36
CA ARG A 1 -10.48 -17.09 19.34
C ARG A 1 -9.43 -16.63 20.35
N ASP A 2 -8.33 -16.02 19.90
CA ASP A 2 -7.19 -15.64 20.77
C ASP A 2 -7.46 -14.48 21.74
N HIS A 3 -8.65 -13.90 21.70
CA HIS A 3 -9.07 -12.78 22.57
C HIS A 3 -10.30 -13.12 23.42
N ALA A 4 -10.57 -14.42 23.63
CA ALA A 4 -11.66 -14.93 24.47
C ALA A 4 -13.09 -14.45 24.10
N LEU A 5 -13.28 -13.88 22.90
CA LEU A 5 -14.59 -13.54 22.34
C LEU A 5 -15.39 -14.81 22.03
N GLN A 6 -16.65 -14.84 22.44
CA GLN A 6 -17.59 -15.88 22.05
C GLN A 6 -18.01 -15.72 20.58
N PRO A 7 -18.46 -16.81 19.91
CA PRO A 7 -18.78 -16.79 18.48
C PRO A 7 -19.84 -15.75 18.05
N LYS A 8 -20.70 -15.30 18.97
CA LYS A 8 -21.76 -14.32 18.70
C LYS A 8 -21.41 -12.89 19.13
N GLU A 9 -20.29 -12.70 19.83
CA GLU A 9 -19.91 -11.39 20.37
C GLU A 9 -19.20 -10.51 19.36
N PHE A 10 -18.63 -11.10 18.31
CA PHE A 10 -17.82 -10.39 17.32
C PHE A 10 -17.96 -10.98 15.93
N SER A 11 -18.26 -10.13 14.95
CA SER A 11 -18.28 -10.49 13.54
C SER A 11 -17.56 -9.43 12.69
N VAL A 12 -17.01 -9.86 11.57
CA VAL A 12 -16.39 -8.97 10.58
C VAL A 12 -17.04 -9.28 9.24
N GLY A 13 -17.70 -8.28 8.64
CA GLY A 13 -18.29 -8.43 7.32
C GLY A 13 -17.24 -8.57 6.23
N GLU A 14 -17.60 -9.20 5.11
CA GLU A 14 -16.69 -9.41 3.98
C GLU A 14 -16.16 -8.07 3.41
N ASP A 15 -17.03 -7.05 3.34
CA ASP A 15 -16.64 -5.71 2.90
C ASP A 15 -15.62 -5.06 3.83
N ALA A 16 -15.73 -5.31 5.15
CA ALA A 16 -14.75 -4.84 6.11
C ALA A 16 -13.40 -5.55 5.91
N ILE A 17 -13.39 -6.86 5.69
CA ILE A 17 -12.16 -7.60 5.38
C ILE A 17 -11.50 -7.05 4.11
N ARG A 18 -12.29 -6.82 3.05
CA ARG A 18 -11.78 -6.22 1.81
C ARG A 18 -11.23 -4.81 2.06
N GLY A 19 -11.90 -4.00 2.87
CA GLY A 19 -11.43 -2.68 3.29
C GLY A 19 -10.09 -2.72 4.04
N ILE A 20 -9.92 -3.69 4.96
CA ILE A 20 -8.65 -3.92 5.68
C ILE A 20 -7.53 -4.21 4.69
N ILE A 21 -7.76 -5.15 3.77
CA ILE A 21 -6.77 -5.56 2.78
C ILE A 21 -6.33 -4.36 1.93
N GLN A 22 -7.28 -3.57 1.44
CA GLN A 22 -7.02 -2.47 0.52
C GLN A 22 -6.38 -1.25 1.17
N THR A 23 -6.74 -0.93 2.42
CA THR A 23 -6.41 0.39 3.00
C THR A 23 -5.58 0.34 4.29
N TYR A 24 -5.43 -0.83 4.90
CA TYR A 24 -4.66 -1.00 6.15
C TYR A 24 -3.51 -2.00 6.02
N THR A 25 -3.41 -2.73 4.91
CA THR A 25 -2.30 -3.66 4.63
C THR A 25 -1.62 -3.32 3.31
N ARG A 26 -0.30 -3.57 3.23
CA ARG A 26 0.50 -3.44 2.01
C ARG A 26 1.63 -4.48 2.05
N GLU A 27 1.29 -5.70 1.66
CA GLU A 27 2.19 -6.84 1.63
C GLU A 27 1.66 -7.89 0.64
N ALA A 28 2.52 -8.79 0.18
CA ALA A 28 2.11 -9.94 -0.64
C ALA A 28 1.55 -11.11 0.21
N GLY A 29 1.89 -11.15 1.51
CA GLY A 29 1.41 -12.16 2.45
C GLY A 29 0.16 -11.74 3.21
N VAL A 30 -0.07 -12.35 4.38
CA VAL A 30 -1.22 -12.07 5.26
C VAL A 30 -0.86 -11.75 6.71
N ARG A 31 0.43 -11.50 7.01
CA ARG A 31 0.89 -11.22 8.38
C ARG A 31 0.36 -9.90 8.91
N SER A 32 0.35 -8.86 8.08
CA SER A 32 -0.29 -7.58 8.37
C SER A 32 -1.79 -7.71 8.51
N LEU A 33 -2.45 -8.48 7.64
CA LEU A 33 -3.89 -8.73 7.75
C LEU A 33 -4.22 -9.38 9.11
N GLU A 34 -3.47 -10.40 9.50
CA GLU A 34 -3.59 -11.06 10.80
C GLU A 34 -3.43 -10.06 11.96
N ARG A 35 -2.40 -9.19 11.91
CA ARG A 35 -2.19 -8.16 12.94
C ARG A 35 -3.36 -7.17 13.05
N GLU A 36 -3.92 -6.73 11.93
CA GLU A 36 -5.07 -5.81 11.94
C GLU A 36 -6.33 -6.51 12.48
N LEU A 37 -6.57 -7.77 12.14
CA LEU A 37 -7.67 -8.57 12.71
C LEU A 37 -7.52 -8.75 14.23
N MET A 38 -6.29 -8.98 14.73
CA MET A 38 -6.03 -9.03 16.17
C MET A 38 -6.31 -7.68 16.86
N LYS A 39 -5.99 -6.55 16.22
CA LYS A 39 -6.33 -5.22 16.77
C LYS A 39 -7.84 -5.02 16.84
N LEU A 40 -8.59 -5.41 15.81
CA LEU A 40 -10.05 -5.37 15.82
C LEU A 40 -10.60 -6.16 17.02
N GLY A 41 -10.15 -7.40 17.20
CA GLY A 41 -10.59 -8.24 18.31
C GLY A 41 -10.29 -7.61 19.67
N ARG A 42 -9.09 -7.04 19.88
CA ARG A 42 -8.76 -6.33 21.13
C ARG A 42 -9.65 -5.12 21.39
N LYS A 43 -9.97 -4.34 20.36
CA LYS A 43 -10.88 -3.19 20.50
C LYS A 43 -12.33 -3.61 20.75
N ALA A 44 -12.80 -4.66 20.07
CA ALA A 44 -14.13 -5.21 20.31
C ALA A 44 -14.31 -5.66 21.77
N VAL A 45 -13.32 -6.38 22.34
CA VAL A 45 -13.31 -6.74 23.77
C VAL A 45 -13.40 -5.49 24.65
N THR A 46 -12.58 -4.47 24.34
CA THR A 46 -12.57 -3.22 25.11
C THR A 46 -13.92 -2.50 25.06
N GLU A 47 -14.59 -2.49 23.90
CA GLU A 47 -15.89 -1.87 23.72
C GLU A 47 -16.99 -2.63 24.48
N ILE A 48 -17.02 -3.95 24.38
CA ILE A 48 -17.98 -4.82 25.10
C ILE A 48 -17.88 -4.55 26.61
N LEU A 49 -16.66 -4.50 27.15
CA LEU A 49 -16.42 -4.24 28.57
C LEU A 49 -16.85 -2.82 29.01
N LYS A 50 -16.59 -1.80 28.19
CA LYS A 50 -16.91 -0.40 28.53
C LYS A 50 -18.39 -0.06 28.38
N THR A 51 -19.00 -0.52 27.29
CA THR A 51 -20.36 -0.11 26.89
C THR A 51 -21.44 -1.12 27.28
N LYS A 52 -21.04 -2.31 27.77
CA LYS A 52 -21.94 -3.45 28.03
C LYS A 52 -22.75 -3.89 26.80
N LYS A 53 -22.31 -3.53 25.59
CA LYS A 53 -22.84 -4.10 24.35
C LYS A 53 -22.60 -5.61 24.36
N LYS A 54 -23.58 -6.36 23.84
CA LYS A 54 -23.50 -7.83 23.76
C LYS A 54 -22.79 -8.32 22.51
N THR A 55 -22.82 -7.54 21.43
CA THR A 55 -22.29 -7.90 20.12
C THR A 55 -21.62 -6.69 19.47
N VAL A 56 -20.54 -6.93 18.74
CA VAL A 56 -19.81 -5.94 17.94
C VAL A 56 -19.69 -6.47 16.52
N ASP A 57 -20.32 -5.78 15.58
CA ASP A 57 -20.29 -6.12 14.16
C ASP A 57 -19.47 -5.08 13.40
N ILE A 58 -18.37 -5.52 12.78
CA ILE A 58 -17.46 -4.66 12.03
C ILE A 58 -17.88 -4.64 10.56
N THR A 59 -18.20 -3.45 10.07
CA THR A 59 -18.56 -3.16 8.67
C THR A 59 -17.52 -2.21 8.06
N ALA A 60 -17.61 -1.96 6.75
CA ALA A 60 -16.72 -1.01 6.08
C ALA A 60 -16.86 0.41 6.65
N ASP A 61 -18.09 0.80 7.03
CA ASP A 61 -18.39 2.16 7.52
C ASP A 61 -17.79 2.46 8.90
N ASN A 62 -17.81 1.48 9.80
CA ASN A 62 -17.29 1.65 11.16
C ASN A 62 -15.82 1.22 11.31
N LEU A 63 -15.19 0.70 10.26
CA LEU A 63 -13.83 0.17 10.31
C LEU A 63 -12.81 1.18 10.86
N ALA A 64 -12.98 2.46 10.50
CA ALA A 64 -12.11 3.55 10.94
C ALA A 64 -12.18 3.81 12.46
N ASP A 65 -13.32 3.54 13.10
CA ASP A 65 -13.47 3.68 14.56
C ASP A 65 -12.57 2.68 15.30
N TYR A 66 -12.32 1.53 14.68
CA TYR A 66 -11.50 0.47 15.23
C TYR A 66 -10.03 0.57 14.78
N LEU A 67 -9.73 0.71 13.49
CA LEU A 67 -8.35 0.70 12.99
C LEU A 67 -7.71 2.10 12.90
N GLY A 68 -8.50 3.16 13.13
CA GLY A 68 -8.08 4.54 12.94
C GLY A 68 -8.20 4.96 11.47
N VAL A 69 -7.54 6.05 11.10
CA VAL A 69 -7.56 6.53 9.71
C VAL A 69 -6.92 5.51 8.75
N PRO A 70 -7.45 5.36 7.52
CA PRO A 70 -6.83 4.56 6.46
C PRO A 70 -5.35 4.89 6.26
N ARG A 71 -4.50 3.86 6.20
CA ARG A 71 -3.04 4.04 6.12
C ARG A 71 -2.54 4.12 4.69
N PHE A 72 -3.20 3.40 3.79
CA PHE A 72 -2.88 3.32 2.38
C PHE A 72 -4.08 3.78 1.57
N ARG A 73 -3.79 4.41 0.45
CA ARG A 73 -4.81 4.79 -0.53
C ARG A 73 -4.87 3.69 -1.58
N PHE A 74 -6.03 3.08 -1.74
CA PHE A 74 -6.28 2.10 -2.78
C PHE A 74 -6.90 2.78 -4.01
N GLY A 75 -6.38 2.51 -5.21
CA GLY A 75 -6.95 3.02 -6.46
C GLY A 75 -6.70 4.49 -6.77
N GLN A 76 -5.96 5.23 -5.93
CA GLN A 76 -5.43 6.55 -6.32
C GLN A 76 -4.13 6.35 -7.11
N VAL A 77 -4.29 6.12 -8.41
CA VAL A 77 -3.27 6.49 -9.39
C VAL A 77 -3.13 8.03 -9.33
N GLU A 78 -1.96 8.58 -9.64
CA GLU A 78 -1.79 10.03 -9.80
C GLU A 78 -2.95 10.57 -10.65
N ALA A 79 -3.61 11.62 -10.16
CA ALA A 79 -4.92 12.02 -10.67
C ALA A 79 -4.90 12.49 -12.13
N ASP A 80 -3.72 12.90 -12.62
CA ASP A 80 -3.49 13.46 -13.94
C ASP A 80 -2.20 12.89 -14.56
N ASP A 81 -2.17 12.80 -15.90
CA ASP A 81 -0.98 12.40 -16.65
C ASP A 81 0.16 13.43 -16.45
N GLN A 82 1.32 12.96 -15.98
CA GLN A 82 2.48 13.80 -15.72
C GLN A 82 3.57 13.61 -16.79
N ILE A 83 4.06 14.72 -17.35
CA ILE A 83 5.16 14.68 -18.33
C ILE A 83 6.46 14.34 -17.60
N GLY A 84 7.15 13.30 -18.06
CA GLY A 84 8.43 12.86 -17.49
C GLY A 84 8.29 11.94 -16.28
N VAL A 85 7.08 11.49 -15.94
CA VAL A 85 6.83 10.51 -14.88
C VAL A 85 6.26 9.24 -15.49
N VAL A 86 6.79 8.09 -15.12
CA VAL A 86 6.26 6.78 -15.55
C VAL A 86 6.21 5.80 -14.38
N THR A 87 5.19 4.95 -14.36
CA THR A 87 5.07 3.87 -13.37
C THR A 87 5.78 2.61 -13.86
N GLY A 88 6.83 2.21 -13.16
CA GLY A 88 7.54 0.94 -13.33
C GLY A 88 7.06 -0.12 -12.35
N LEU A 89 7.23 -1.38 -12.74
CA LEU A 89 7.03 -2.55 -11.87
C LEU A 89 8.41 -3.06 -11.45
N ALA A 90 8.65 -3.11 -10.14
CA ALA A 90 9.85 -3.68 -9.57
C ALA A 90 9.55 -4.99 -8.85
N TRP A 91 10.53 -5.87 -8.85
CA TRP A 91 10.54 -7.06 -8.00
C TRP A 91 11.49 -6.82 -6.83
N THR A 92 10.98 -6.95 -5.62
CA THR A 92 11.76 -6.92 -4.38
C THR A 92 11.71 -8.30 -3.72
N GLU A 93 12.55 -8.53 -2.71
CA GLU A 93 12.54 -9.79 -1.94
C GLU A 93 11.19 -10.06 -1.25
N VAL A 94 10.37 -9.03 -1.03
CA VAL A 94 9.06 -9.13 -0.37
C VAL A 94 7.88 -9.12 -1.35
N GLY A 95 8.15 -9.08 -2.66
CA GLY A 95 7.14 -9.12 -3.72
C GLY A 95 7.26 -7.99 -4.75
N GLY A 96 6.21 -7.85 -5.56
CA GLY A 96 6.11 -6.79 -6.56
C GLY A 96 5.80 -5.43 -5.92
N GLU A 97 6.51 -4.39 -6.37
CA GLU A 97 6.29 -3.01 -5.94
C GLU A 97 6.19 -2.08 -7.16
N LEU A 98 5.31 -1.08 -7.07
CA LEU A 98 5.24 0.00 -8.06
C LEU A 98 6.32 1.03 -7.73
N LEU A 99 7.13 1.39 -8.72
CA LEU A 99 8.12 2.46 -8.62
C LEU A 99 7.74 3.59 -9.57
N THR A 100 7.82 4.82 -9.09
CA THR A 100 7.70 6.01 -9.93
C THR A 100 9.08 6.38 -10.45
N ILE A 101 9.25 6.40 -11.77
CA ILE A 101 10.49 6.83 -12.43
C ILE A 101 10.26 8.23 -12.98
N GLU A 102 11.12 9.17 -12.57
CA GLU A 102 11.00 10.57 -12.93
C GLU A 102 12.20 11.01 -13.79
N GLY A 103 11.91 11.78 -14.83
CA GLY A 103 12.87 12.37 -15.74
C GLY A 103 12.54 13.83 -15.99
N VAL A 104 13.49 14.71 -15.68
CA VAL A 104 13.34 16.16 -15.86
C VAL A 104 14.38 16.66 -16.86
N MET A 105 13.92 17.46 -17.83
CA MET A 105 14.78 18.15 -18.77
C MET A 105 15.09 19.56 -18.25
N MET A 106 16.38 19.90 -18.18
CA MET A 106 16.85 21.24 -17.80
C MET A 106 17.75 21.81 -18.91
N PRO A 107 17.74 23.14 -19.16
CA PRO A 107 18.67 23.76 -20.10
C PRO A 107 20.14 23.46 -19.75
N GLY A 108 20.93 23.00 -20.71
CA GLY A 108 22.34 22.67 -20.45
C GLY A 108 23.04 21.97 -21.61
N LYS A 109 24.24 21.42 -21.31
CA LYS A 109 25.12 20.78 -22.30
C LYS A 109 24.78 19.31 -22.61
N GLY A 110 23.57 18.85 -22.28
CA GLY A 110 23.11 17.49 -22.57
C GLY A 110 23.69 16.39 -21.68
N ARG A 111 24.22 16.72 -20.49
CA ARG A 111 24.67 15.76 -19.48
C ARG A 111 23.46 15.13 -18.78
N MET A 112 23.45 13.81 -18.65
CA MET A 112 22.43 13.06 -17.89
C MET A 112 23.00 12.69 -16.51
N THR A 113 22.23 12.95 -15.46
CA THR A 113 22.56 12.58 -14.08
C THR A 113 21.51 11.60 -13.58
N VAL A 114 21.94 10.51 -12.97
CA VAL A 114 21.07 9.45 -12.46
C VAL A 114 21.20 9.38 -10.94
N THR A 115 20.07 9.36 -10.24
CA THR A 115 19.98 9.35 -8.77
C THR A 115 19.08 8.20 -8.30
N GLY A 116 19.01 7.94 -6.98
CA GLY A 116 18.09 6.93 -6.41
C GLY A 116 18.73 5.60 -5.98
N ASN A 117 20.03 5.60 -5.63
CA ASN A 117 20.77 4.40 -5.18
C ASN A 117 20.62 3.18 -6.12
N LEU A 118 20.76 3.45 -7.42
CA LEU A 118 20.63 2.43 -8.45
C LEU A 118 21.89 1.58 -8.52
N ARG A 119 21.71 0.26 -8.65
CA ARG A 119 22.81 -0.67 -8.93
C ARG A 119 23.26 -0.56 -10.38
N ASP A 120 24.43 -1.11 -10.68
CA ASP A 120 25.09 -0.88 -11.97
C ASP A 120 24.28 -1.42 -13.17
N VAL A 121 23.57 -2.53 -13.02
CA VAL A 121 22.65 -3.07 -14.04
C VAL A 121 21.57 -2.05 -14.42
N MET A 122 21.03 -1.32 -13.44
CA MET A 122 19.99 -0.33 -13.71
C MET A 122 20.58 0.95 -14.34
N LYS A 123 21.79 1.34 -13.96
CA LYS A 123 22.52 2.44 -14.64
C LYS A 123 22.84 2.12 -16.10
N GLU A 124 23.19 0.86 -16.38
CA GLU A 124 23.43 0.37 -17.73
C GLU A 124 22.13 0.41 -18.57
N SER A 125 21.03 -0.09 -18.01
CA SER A 125 19.70 -0.03 -18.64
C SER A 125 19.29 1.40 -19.01
N ILE A 126 19.49 2.36 -18.10
CA ILE A 126 19.21 3.79 -18.35
C ILE A 126 20.09 4.34 -19.48
N SER A 127 21.37 3.94 -19.52
CA SER A 127 22.30 4.37 -20.57
C SER A 127 21.92 3.80 -21.94
N ALA A 128 21.44 2.56 -21.99
CA ALA A 128 20.94 1.92 -23.20
C ALA A 128 19.66 2.61 -23.72
N ALA A 129 18.70 2.89 -22.82
CA ALA A 129 17.48 3.62 -23.16
C ALA A 129 17.80 5.03 -23.71
N ALA A 130 18.72 5.76 -23.07
CA ALA A 130 19.13 7.09 -23.54
C ALA A 130 19.80 7.03 -24.92
N SER A 131 20.61 6.00 -25.19
CA SER A 131 21.24 5.79 -26.50
C SER A 131 20.22 5.48 -27.58
N TYR A 132 19.21 4.68 -27.27
CA TYR A 132 18.11 4.36 -28.19
C TYR A 132 17.27 5.59 -28.55
N VAL A 133 16.93 6.42 -27.56
CA VAL A 133 16.18 7.66 -27.83
C VAL A 133 17.01 8.61 -28.70
N ARG A 134 18.31 8.77 -28.41
CA ARG A 134 19.21 9.64 -29.21
C ARG A 134 19.41 9.17 -30.64
N SER A 135 19.34 7.86 -30.92
CA SER A 135 19.51 7.35 -32.29
C SER A 135 18.26 7.49 -33.17
N ARG A 136 17.10 7.73 -32.56
CA ARG A 136 15.81 7.90 -33.24
C ARG A 136 15.23 9.32 -33.16
N ALA A 137 15.92 10.22 -32.44
CA ALA A 137 15.56 11.63 -32.30
C ALA A 137 16.07 12.48 -33.48
#